data_AF-A0A1U7CL78-F1
#
_entry.id   AF-A0A1U7CL78-F1
#
_cell.length_a   1.000
_cell.length_b   1.000
_cell.length_c   1.000
_cell.angle_alpha   90.00
_cell.angle_beta   90.00
_cell.angle_gamma   90.00
#
_symmetry.space_group_name_H-M   'P 1'
#
loop_
_entity.id
_entity.type
_entity.pdbx_description
1 polymer ?
#
loop_
_entity_poly.entity_id
_entity_poly.type
_entity_poly.pdbx_seq_one_letter_code
_entity_poly.pdbx_strand_id
1 'polypeptide(L)'
;MRYPLVLALLAVLLGWSADHPSSGSEPPVRAGRPEAEDDRQDMGTVYDGDPGHPWNRLHRLLYSRTAQNGEVYTQESLEPLFLPGSRFLAEGPSYQRAVSFLDDFLKEKADERIKDPLKRAVFQRDLWAVFSATVPDPQRAYRIDDTGRIMATDRFEDPGDAASTVERRTSRRQLQRRLVQIIRRVALKPEEVAALPDNLAQAVKAGAFPDAFDPNEEGRTFLPRDLLADDGSWVPVSNLARANEDLPAAPEHARFTRGRSVFVVLLHMPEGRKATAAFLKKMQDGEILQLPEGAQTALLRRTLLIDGSGALRESPLTESLQIRVYKKQDLGIPSMFTLRREDLFAGRNGGLRPVGGAETSYFDFQTRGGDVFEQAELPRAEAVMQTCSRCHTRTDGREGIYSVNTIYALRDAGPSTTGLCSTTLSEESQRTIGWVRKSYTWGLLQGLWEAGPGG
;
A
#
# COMPACT_ATOMS: atom_id res chain seq x y z
N MET A 1 -58.22 2.64 -15.06
CA MET A 1 -58.26 1.20 -14.71
C MET A 1 -57.21 1.00 -13.61
N ARG A 2 -57.49 1.11 -12.31
CA ARG A 2 -58.19 0.21 -11.35
C ARG A 2 -57.72 -1.27 -11.39
N TYR A 3 -56.70 -1.58 -10.56
CA TYR A 3 -56.46 -2.72 -9.60
C TYR A 3 -57.11 -4.12 -9.81
N PRO A 4 -56.69 -5.24 -9.16
CA PRO A 4 -55.66 -5.44 -8.10
C PRO A 4 -54.80 -6.75 -8.14
N LEU A 5 -53.91 -6.87 -7.13
CA LEU A 5 -53.37 -8.10 -6.52
C LEU A 5 -54.40 -9.23 -6.29
N VAL A 6 -53.95 -10.49 -6.36
CA VAL A 6 -54.52 -11.63 -5.62
C VAL A 6 -53.39 -12.51 -5.06
N LEU A 7 -53.57 -12.89 -3.79
CA LEU A 7 -52.76 -13.76 -2.93
C LEU A 7 -53.59 -15.02 -2.65
N ALA A 8 -53.04 -16.23 -2.78
CA ALA A 8 -53.36 -17.48 -2.02
C ALA A 8 -52.63 -18.69 -2.67
N LEU A 9 -51.68 -19.40 -2.04
CA LEU A 9 -51.77 -20.45 -1.00
C LEU A 9 -52.55 -21.72 -1.41
N LEU A 10 -51.84 -22.85 -1.60
CA LEU A 10 -52.19 -24.17 -1.07
C LEU A 10 -51.09 -25.23 -1.34
N ALA A 11 -50.86 -26.05 -0.32
CA ALA A 11 -49.87 -27.12 -0.22
C ALA A 11 -50.43 -28.48 -0.68
N VAL A 12 -49.55 -29.47 -0.91
CA VAL A 12 -49.49 -30.80 -0.23
C VAL A 12 -48.64 -31.81 -1.02
N LEU A 13 -47.55 -32.23 -0.36
CA LEU A 13 -46.87 -33.54 -0.22
C LEU A 13 -47.02 -34.66 -1.27
N LEU A 14 -45.87 -35.29 -1.57
CA LEU A 14 -45.50 -36.73 -1.51
C LEU A 14 -44.07 -36.80 -2.09
N GLY A 15 -42.99 -37.12 -1.38
CA GLY A 15 -42.74 -38.30 -0.55
C GLY A 15 -41.93 -39.30 -1.39
N TRP A 16 -40.60 -39.35 -1.24
CA TRP A 16 -39.76 -40.52 -1.49
C TRP A 16 -38.39 -40.34 -0.83
N SER A 17 -38.15 -41.14 0.21
CA SER A 17 -36.86 -41.37 0.85
C SER A 17 -36.24 -42.64 0.26
N ALA A 18 -34.93 -42.64 0.05
CA ALA A 18 -34.13 -43.84 -0.04
C ALA A 18 -32.81 -43.60 0.71
N ASP A 19 -32.50 -44.54 1.60
CA ASP A 19 -31.38 -44.55 2.54
C ASP A 19 -30.03 -44.94 1.90
N HIS A 20 -28.98 -44.18 2.28
CA HIS A 20 -27.62 -44.60 2.73
C HIS A 20 -26.67 -45.35 1.73
N PRO A 21 -25.31 -45.33 1.90
CA PRO A 21 -24.55 -45.10 3.14
C PRO A 21 -23.32 -44.17 3.06
N SER A 22 -22.88 -43.83 4.27
CA SER A 22 -21.58 -43.27 4.64
C SER A 22 -20.43 -44.29 4.46
N SER A 23 -19.31 -43.83 3.89
CA SER A 23 -17.93 -44.11 4.34
C SER A 23 -16.94 -43.78 3.22
N GLY A 24 -15.99 -42.91 3.51
CA GLY A 24 -14.95 -42.46 2.57
C GLY A 24 -14.05 -41.46 3.27
N SER A 25 -13.14 -42.00 4.07
CA SER A 25 -12.06 -41.36 4.82
C SER A 25 -11.46 -40.11 4.14
N GLU A 26 -11.59 -38.95 4.81
CA GLU A 26 -10.71 -37.80 4.59
C GLU A 26 -9.25 -38.17 4.94
N PRO A 27 -8.26 -37.79 4.12
CA PRO A 27 -6.86 -37.95 4.50
C PRO A 27 -6.53 -36.98 5.66
N PRO A 28 -5.61 -37.34 6.57
CA PRO A 28 -5.32 -36.53 7.73
C PRO A 28 -4.67 -35.23 7.28
N VAL A 29 -5.39 -34.12 7.50
CA VAL A 29 -4.79 -32.79 7.55
C VAL A 29 -3.74 -32.84 8.65
N ARG A 30 -2.46 -32.89 8.25
CA ARG A 30 -1.36 -32.64 9.18
C ARG A 30 -1.62 -31.25 9.76
N ALA A 31 -1.92 -31.22 11.05
CA ALA A 31 -2.04 -30.00 11.83
C ALA A 31 -0.69 -29.27 11.78
N GLY A 32 -0.54 -28.40 10.78
CA GLY A 32 0.36 -27.28 10.85
C GLY A 32 -0.09 -26.43 12.01
N ARG A 33 0.81 -26.24 12.97
CA ARG A 33 0.69 -25.35 14.12
C ARG A 33 0.13 -23.99 13.63
N PRO A 34 -0.86 -23.37 14.31
CA PRO A 34 -1.36 -22.08 13.88
C PRO A 34 -0.24 -21.05 14.08
N GLU A 35 0.37 -20.58 12.99
CA GLU A 35 1.33 -19.46 12.97
C GLU A 35 0.66 -18.10 13.20
N ALA A 36 -0.64 -18.07 13.53
CA ALA A 36 -1.44 -16.85 13.63
C ALA A 36 -1.43 -16.18 15.03
N GLU A 37 -0.69 -16.70 16.01
CA GLU A 37 -0.66 -16.14 17.37
C GLU A 37 0.56 -15.25 17.67
N ASP A 38 1.56 -15.16 16.79
CA ASP A 38 2.85 -14.48 17.07
C ASP A 38 2.90 -12.97 16.70
N ASP A 39 1.79 -12.38 16.23
CA ASP A 39 1.80 -11.00 15.71
C ASP A 39 1.37 -9.93 16.74
N ARG A 40 1.09 -10.32 17.99
CA ARG A 40 0.98 -9.36 19.12
C ARG A 40 2.37 -9.04 19.65
N GLN A 41 3.18 -8.35 18.84
CA GLN A 41 4.53 -7.96 19.24
C GLN A 41 4.54 -6.69 20.10
N ASP A 42 5.48 -6.68 21.05
CA ASP A 42 5.84 -5.50 21.83
C ASP A 42 6.46 -4.45 20.89
N MET A 43 5.61 -3.58 20.32
CA MET A 43 6.02 -2.38 19.56
C MET A 43 6.81 -1.37 20.41
N GLY A 44 7.28 -1.77 21.60
CA GLY A 44 8.00 -0.93 22.51
C GLY A 44 9.42 -0.59 22.10
N THR A 45 10.07 -1.38 21.23
CA THR A 45 11.51 -1.24 20.92
C THR A 45 11.84 -1.22 19.42
N VAL A 46 10.99 -0.59 18.59
CA VAL A 46 11.16 -0.56 17.12
C VAL A 46 12.48 0.10 16.69
N TYR A 47 12.79 1.29 17.20
CA TYR A 47 13.93 2.11 16.79
C TYR A 47 15.13 2.02 17.72
N ASP A 48 14.89 1.74 19.00
CA ASP A 48 15.92 1.68 20.02
C ASP A 48 15.63 0.54 21.01
N GLY A 49 16.68 -0.02 21.61
CA GLY A 49 16.55 -1.08 22.61
C GLY A 49 15.93 -0.59 23.93
N ASP A 50 16.00 0.72 24.22
CA ASP A 50 15.25 1.32 25.32
C ASP A 50 13.77 1.53 24.94
N PRO A 51 12.82 0.84 25.58
CA PRO A 51 11.40 1.07 25.32
C PRO A 51 10.94 2.49 25.70
N GLY A 52 11.67 3.20 26.56
CA GLY A 52 11.45 4.59 26.92
C GLY A 52 11.97 5.60 25.88
N HIS A 53 12.71 5.15 24.86
CA HIS A 53 13.34 6.03 23.89
C HIS A 53 12.30 6.91 23.16
N PRO A 54 12.55 8.22 22.95
CA PRO A 54 11.55 9.12 22.36
C PRO A 54 11.02 8.69 21.00
N TRP A 55 11.84 8.05 20.16
CA TRP A 55 11.40 7.56 18.84
C TRP A 55 10.40 6.40 18.97
N ASN A 56 10.64 5.47 19.90
CA ASN A 56 9.71 4.37 20.19
C ASN A 56 8.39 4.90 20.78
N ARG A 57 8.48 5.86 21.72
CA ARG A 57 7.31 6.53 22.29
C ARG A 57 6.50 7.28 21.23
N LEU A 58 7.15 8.03 20.34
CA LEU A 58 6.46 8.73 19.25
C LEU A 58 5.82 7.74 18.27
N HIS A 59 6.54 6.68 17.88
CA HIS A 59 6.00 5.66 17.00
C HIS A 59 4.73 5.04 17.60
N ARG A 60 4.76 4.57 18.85
CA ARG A 60 3.56 4.04 19.52
C ARG A 60 2.43 5.07 19.60
N LEU A 61 2.74 6.34 19.87
CA LEU A 61 1.73 7.40 19.95
C LEU A 61 1.00 7.63 18.60
N LEU A 62 1.69 7.42 17.48
CA LEU A 62 1.15 7.63 16.13
C LEU A 62 0.56 6.37 15.48
N TYR A 63 1.08 5.18 15.83
CA TYR A 63 0.74 3.88 15.22
C TYR A 63 -0.02 2.93 16.16
N SER A 64 -0.48 3.40 17.32
CA SER A 64 -1.38 2.63 18.20
C SER A 64 -2.74 3.29 18.30
N ARG A 65 -3.80 2.48 18.29
CA ARG A 65 -5.19 2.92 18.47
C ARG A 65 -5.80 2.23 19.67
N THR A 66 -6.64 2.95 20.41
CA THR A 66 -7.55 2.35 21.36
C THR A 66 -8.94 2.32 20.72
N ALA A 67 -9.50 1.14 20.52
CA ALA A 67 -10.87 0.97 20.04
C ALA A 67 -11.89 1.40 21.13
N GLN A 68 -13.15 1.59 20.76
CA GLN A 68 -14.19 2.01 21.73
C GLN A 68 -14.39 1.01 22.88
N ASN A 69 -14.06 -0.27 22.66
CA ASN A 69 -14.07 -1.32 23.68
C ASN A 69 -12.88 -1.24 24.66
N GLY A 70 -11.97 -0.27 24.51
CA GLY A 70 -10.79 -0.07 25.34
C GLY A 70 -9.56 -0.89 24.93
N GLU A 71 -9.67 -1.77 23.93
CA GLU A 71 -8.56 -2.58 23.46
C GLU A 71 -7.56 -1.74 22.66
N VAL A 72 -6.27 -1.96 22.94
CA VAL A 72 -5.16 -1.29 22.27
C VAL A 72 -4.68 -2.14 21.10
N TYR A 73 -4.69 -1.55 19.92
CA TYR A 73 -4.25 -2.13 18.68
C TYR A 73 -2.97 -1.46 18.22
N THR A 74 -1.99 -2.28 17.92
CA THR A 74 -0.73 -1.89 17.30
C THR A 74 -0.53 -2.75 16.06
N GLN A 75 0.06 -2.20 15.01
CA GLN A 75 0.40 -2.98 13.82
C GLN A 75 1.82 -2.67 13.37
N GLU A 76 2.51 -3.69 12.86
CA GLU A 76 3.78 -3.54 12.17
C GLU A 76 3.62 -2.93 10.77
N SER A 77 2.39 -2.88 10.25
CA SER A 77 2.14 -2.29 8.93
C SER A 77 2.71 -0.88 8.81
N LEU A 78 3.23 -0.64 7.62
CA LEU A 78 3.77 0.62 7.17
C LEU A 78 2.67 1.70 7.03
N GLU A 79 1.39 1.35 6.87
CA GLU A 79 0.35 2.37 6.80
C GLU A 79 -0.20 2.73 8.18
N PRO A 80 -0.53 4.01 8.45
CA PRO A 80 -1.04 4.43 9.74
C PRO A 80 -2.46 3.91 9.97
N LEU A 81 -2.81 3.67 11.24
CA LEU A 81 -4.11 3.14 11.67
C LEU A 81 -5.25 4.18 11.64
N PHE A 82 -5.29 5.08 10.65
CA PHE A 82 -6.38 6.06 10.54
C PHE A 82 -6.61 6.57 9.13
N LEU A 83 -7.84 6.98 8.86
CA LEU A 83 -8.27 7.56 7.60
C LEU A 83 -8.33 9.09 7.69
N PRO A 84 -8.35 9.79 6.55
CA PRO A 84 -8.55 11.24 6.50
C PRO A 84 -9.83 11.75 7.17
N GLY A 85 -10.83 10.91 7.41
CA GLY A 85 -12.04 11.29 8.16
C GLY A 85 -11.93 11.11 9.69
N SER A 86 -10.83 10.57 10.19
CA SER A 86 -10.67 10.20 11.60
C SER A 86 -10.53 11.40 12.54
N ARG A 87 -11.07 11.24 13.75
CA ARG A 87 -10.81 12.09 14.93
C ARG A 87 -9.47 11.77 15.59
N PHE A 88 -8.93 10.56 15.39
CA PHE A 88 -7.61 10.21 15.91
C PHE A 88 -6.54 11.15 15.36
N LEU A 89 -5.71 11.69 16.26
CA LEU A 89 -4.70 12.72 15.97
C LEU A 89 -5.25 14.04 15.41
N ALA A 90 -6.57 14.19 15.31
CA ALA A 90 -7.22 15.41 14.83
C ALA A 90 -8.03 16.11 15.93
N GLU A 91 -8.56 15.36 16.90
CA GLU A 91 -9.40 15.83 17.98
C GLU A 91 -9.11 15.12 19.31
N GLY A 92 -9.51 15.75 20.41
CA GLY A 92 -9.54 15.14 21.74
C GLY A 92 -8.17 14.73 22.31
N PRO A 93 -8.14 13.76 23.25
CA PRO A 93 -6.94 13.40 23.99
C PRO A 93 -5.82 12.79 23.13
N SER A 94 -6.13 12.18 21.98
CA SER A 94 -5.12 11.63 21.08
C SER A 94 -4.30 12.75 20.43
N TYR A 95 -4.99 13.76 19.90
CA TYR A 95 -4.40 14.97 19.33
C TYR A 95 -3.57 15.75 20.35
N GLN A 96 -4.16 16.03 21.53
CA GLN A 96 -3.49 16.80 22.59
C GLN A 96 -2.18 16.14 23.04
N ARG A 97 -2.19 14.81 23.24
CA ARG A 97 -0.99 14.06 23.59
C ARG A 97 0.04 14.07 22.47
N ALA A 98 -0.38 13.89 21.22
CA ALA A 98 0.51 13.91 20.06
C ALA A 98 1.22 15.25 19.90
N VAL A 99 0.48 16.36 19.94
CA VAL A 99 1.05 17.70 19.79
C VAL A 99 1.99 18.04 20.95
N SER A 100 1.59 17.78 22.20
CA SER A 100 2.44 18.00 23.37
C SER A 100 3.73 17.19 23.28
N PHE A 101 3.65 15.91 22.91
CA PHE A 101 4.82 15.05 22.81
C PHE A 101 5.75 15.49 21.67
N LEU A 102 5.20 15.93 20.53
CA LEU A 102 5.98 16.46 19.42
C LEU A 102 6.72 17.76 19.80
N ASP A 103 6.08 18.63 20.58
CA ASP A 103 6.72 19.84 21.11
C ASP A 103 7.89 19.49 22.03
N ASP A 104 7.71 18.52 22.95
CA ASP A 104 8.79 18.03 23.81
C ASP A 104 9.90 17.35 22.99
N PHE A 105 9.54 16.53 21.99
CA PHE A 105 10.49 15.86 21.10
C PHE A 105 11.38 16.88 20.38
N LEU A 106 10.79 17.96 19.85
CA LEU A 106 11.51 19.03 19.16
C LEU A 106 12.37 19.87 20.11
N LYS A 107 11.85 20.17 21.32
CA LYS A 107 12.54 20.95 22.36
C LYS A 107 13.76 20.20 22.90
N GLU A 108 13.63 18.91 23.15
CA GLU A 108 14.69 18.05 23.63
C GLU A 108 15.67 17.59 22.53
N LYS A 109 15.45 18.02 21.29
CA LYS A 109 16.22 17.59 20.11
C LYS A 109 16.32 16.07 20.02
N ALA A 110 15.21 15.39 20.29
CA ALA A 110 15.17 13.93 20.30
C ALA A 110 15.46 13.34 18.91
N ASP A 111 15.27 14.11 17.84
CA ASP A 111 15.70 13.78 16.48
C ASP A 111 17.22 13.50 16.38
N GLU A 112 18.04 14.09 17.25
CA GLU A 112 19.49 13.91 17.23
C GLU A 112 19.96 12.62 17.92
N ARG A 113 19.10 11.90 18.65
CA ARG A 113 19.50 10.76 19.49
C ARG A 113 19.85 9.49 18.72
N ILE A 114 19.31 9.33 17.50
CA ILE A 114 19.66 8.22 16.60
C ILE A 114 20.34 8.78 15.35
N LYS A 115 21.57 8.32 15.08
CA LYS A 115 22.37 8.75 13.92
C LYS A 115 22.33 7.78 12.75
N ASP A 116 21.88 6.55 12.98
CA ASP A 116 21.80 5.50 11.97
C ASP A 116 20.94 5.95 10.77
N PRO A 117 21.50 6.00 9.54
CA PRO A 117 20.77 6.47 8.36
C PRO A 117 19.55 5.61 8.01
N LEU A 118 19.63 4.29 8.20
CA LEU A 118 18.53 3.38 7.90
C LEU A 118 17.34 3.63 8.84
N LYS A 119 17.60 3.74 10.14
CA LYS A 119 16.57 4.08 11.13
C LYS A 119 15.97 5.46 10.87
N ARG A 120 16.79 6.45 10.51
CA ARG A 120 16.34 7.80 10.13
C ARG A 120 15.43 7.77 8.89
N ALA A 121 15.78 6.99 7.86
CA ALA A 121 14.96 6.83 6.66
C ALA A 121 13.59 6.21 6.97
N VAL A 122 13.56 5.10 7.70
CA VAL A 122 12.31 4.43 8.09
C VAL A 122 11.45 5.35 8.97
N PHE A 123 12.06 6.06 9.92
CA PHE A 123 11.34 7.02 10.77
C PHE A 123 10.78 8.20 9.99
N GLN A 124 11.54 8.76 9.05
CA GLN A 124 11.03 9.80 8.15
C GLN A 124 9.80 9.29 7.38
N ARG A 125 9.90 8.10 6.81
CA ARG A 125 8.84 7.45 6.04
C ARG A 125 7.58 7.25 6.89
N ASP A 126 7.72 6.83 8.14
CA ASP A 126 6.60 6.67 9.08
C ASP A 126 5.92 7.99 9.42
N LEU A 127 6.70 9.05 9.70
CA LEU A 127 6.18 10.38 9.97
C LEU A 127 5.49 10.98 8.72
N TRP A 128 6.05 10.74 7.54
CA TRP A 128 5.47 11.21 6.28
C TRP A 128 4.15 10.49 5.97
N ALA A 129 4.02 9.22 6.35
CA ALA A 129 2.77 8.47 6.23
C ALA A 129 1.67 9.07 7.13
N VAL A 130 1.99 9.37 8.40
CA VAL A 130 1.07 10.04 9.31
C VAL A 130 0.70 11.44 8.80
N PHE A 131 1.69 12.25 8.40
CA PHE A 131 1.44 13.56 7.80
C PHE A 131 0.45 13.45 6.66
N SER A 132 0.73 12.54 5.73
CA SER A 132 -0.08 12.39 4.54
C SER A 132 -1.48 11.94 4.91
N ALA A 133 -1.69 11.00 5.82
CA ALA A 133 -3.01 10.54 6.25
C ALA A 133 -3.88 11.65 6.89
N THR A 134 -3.27 12.69 7.46
CA THR A 134 -4.01 13.86 7.99
C THR A 134 -4.48 14.84 6.90
N VAL A 135 -4.12 14.63 5.64
CA VAL A 135 -4.61 15.46 4.52
C VAL A 135 -5.98 14.93 4.05
N PRO A 136 -7.00 15.78 3.84
CA PRO A 136 -8.29 15.31 3.31
C PRO A 136 -8.14 14.66 1.93
N ASP A 137 -9.01 13.71 1.61
CA ASP A 137 -9.12 13.22 0.22
C ASP A 137 -9.69 14.33 -0.69
N PRO A 138 -9.26 14.40 -1.96
CA PRO A 138 -9.84 15.32 -2.92
C PRO A 138 -11.31 14.97 -3.17
N GLN A 139 -12.19 15.92 -2.91
CA GLN A 139 -13.59 15.89 -3.31
C GLN A 139 -13.74 16.60 -4.64
N ARG A 140 -14.18 15.88 -5.67
CA ARG A 140 -14.38 16.46 -6.99
C ARG A 140 -15.59 17.39 -6.96
N ALA A 141 -15.35 18.67 -7.17
CA ALA A 141 -16.36 19.69 -7.35
C ALA A 141 -16.41 20.14 -8.82
N TYR A 142 -17.57 20.57 -9.28
CA TYR A 142 -17.74 21.09 -10.64
C TYR A 142 -18.10 22.57 -10.56
N ARG A 143 -17.46 23.39 -11.39
CA ARG A 143 -17.75 24.82 -11.54
C ARG A 143 -17.98 25.11 -13.01
N ILE A 144 -18.89 26.02 -13.31
CA ILE A 144 -19.07 26.51 -14.67
C ILE A 144 -18.20 27.76 -14.78
N ASP A 145 -17.29 27.79 -15.75
CA ASP A 145 -16.49 28.99 -16.02
C ASP A 145 -17.30 30.05 -16.78
N ASP A 146 -16.70 31.22 -16.97
CA ASP A 146 -17.34 32.36 -17.62
C ASP A 146 -17.72 32.09 -19.09
N THR A 147 -17.24 30.99 -19.68
CA THR A 147 -17.58 30.55 -21.05
C THR A 147 -18.71 29.52 -21.08
N GLY A 148 -19.25 29.13 -19.93
CA GLY A 148 -20.26 28.08 -19.81
C GLY A 148 -19.69 26.66 -19.78
N ARG A 149 -18.35 26.51 -19.69
CA ARG A 149 -17.71 25.19 -19.67
C ARG A 149 -17.69 24.63 -18.26
N ILE A 150 -18.06 23.36 -18.12
CA ILE A 150 -17.94 22.64 -16.85
C ILE A 150 -16.47 22.30 -16.60
N MET A 151 -15.92 22.87 -15.54
CA MET A 151 -14.59 22.58 -15.02
C MET A 151 -14.70 21.70 -13.78
N ALA A 152 -13.97 20.59 -13.77
CA ALA A 152 -13.75 19.83 -12.54
C ALA A 152 -12.62 20.48 -11.73
N THR A 153 -12.85 20.68 -10.44
CA THR A 153 -11.86 21.19 -9.48
C THR A 153 -11.87 20.29 -8.26
N ASP A 154 -10.70 19.98 -7.70
CA ASP A 154 -10.64 19.22 -6.45
C ASP A 154 -10.72 20.18 -5.25
N ARG A 155 -11.58 19.84 -4.28
CA ARG A 155 -11.68 20.49 -2.98
C ARG A 155 -11.13 19.57 -1.90
N PHE A 156 -10.38 20.12 -0.95
CA PHE A 156 -9.77 19.38 0.15
C PHE A 156 -10.44 19.81 1.46
N GLU A 157 -11.67 19.34 1.65
CA GLU A 157 -12.52 19.68 2.80
C GLU A 157 -12.65 18.45 3.71
N ASP A 158 -12.59 18.68 5.03
CA ASP A 158 -12.88 17.63 6.01
C ASP A 158 -14.39 17.30 6.00
N PRO A 159 -14.78 16.03 6.11
CA PRO A 159 -16.18 15.67 6.25
C PRO A 159 -16.72 16.06 7.63
N GLY A 160 -17.86 16.78 7.71
CA GLY A 160 -18.48 17.19 8.97
C GLY A 160 -19.29 18.47 8.85
N ASP A 161 -19.81 18.99 9.97
CA ASP A 161 -20.37 20.35 9.99
C ASP A 161 -19.26 21.41 9.88
N ALA A 162 -19.62 22.64 9.50
CA ALA A 162 -18.63 23.68 9.20
C ALA A 162 -17.77 24.07 10.41
N ALA A 163 -18.32 24.03 11.64
CA ALA A 163 -17.61 24.42 12.85
C ALA A 163 -16.57 23.36 13.25
N SER A 164 -16.98 22.09 13.30
CA SER A 164 -16.08 20.95 13.55
C SER A 164 -15.01 20.84 12.46
N THR A 165 -15.33 21.20 11.22
CA THR A 165 -14.37 21.26 10.11
C THR A 165 -13.26 22.29 10.32
N VAL A 166 -13.59 23.48 10.83
CA VAL A 166 -12.57 24.53 11.10
C VAL A 166 -11.64 24.12 12.24
N GLU A 167 -12.19 23.60 13.33
CA GLU A 167 -11.39 23.14 14.47
C GLU A 167 -10.46 21.99 14.07
N ARG A 168 -11.01 20.97 13.40
CA ARG A 168 -10.24 19.83 12.91
C ARG A 168 -9.13 20.23 11.94
N ARG A 169 -9.42 21.15 11.01
CA ARG A 169 -8.42 21.69 10.08
C ARG A 169 -7.29 22.41 10.82
N THR A 170 -7.62 23.16 11.87
CA THR A 170 -6.66 23.87 12.70
C THR A 170 -5.76 22.88 13.46
N SER A 171 -6.36 21.88 14.11
CA SER A 171 -5.64 20.82 14.82
C SER A 171 -4.70 20.06 13.89
N ARG A 172 -5.19 19.64 12.72
CA ARG A 172 -4.36 18.97 11.69
C ARG A 172 -3.20 19.84 11.24
N ARG A 173 -3.43 21.14 11.01
CA ARG A 173 -2.36 22.07 10.63
C ARG A 173 -1.27 22.15 11.69
N GLN A 174 -1.65 22.20 12.97
CA GLN A 174 -0.70 22.24 14.08
C GLN A 174 0.12 20.96 14.19
N LEU A 175 -0.52 19.79 14.03
CA LEU A 175 0.16 18.50 13.98
C LEU A 175 1.12 18.40 12.78
N GLN A 176 0.62 18.74 11.58
CA GLN A 176 1.37 18.71 10.32
C GLN A 176 2.63 19.56 10.38
N ARG A 177 2.57 20.78 10.94
CA ARG A 177 3.74 21.65 11.14
C ARG A 177 4.85 20.94 11.92
N ARG A 178 4.50 20.30 13.03
CA ARG A 178 5.45 19.58 13.90
C ARG A 178 6.03 18.34 13.23
N LEU A 179 5.18 17.57 12.55
CA LEU A 179 5.62 16.42 11.76
C LEU A 179 6.63 16.86 10.70
N VAL A 180 6.34 17.91 9.93
CA VAL A 180 7.25 18.42 8.88
C VAL A 180 8.57 18.92 9.47
N GLN A 181 8.55 19.59 10.63
CA GLN A 181 9.78 19.98 11.31
C GLN A 181 10.65 18.78 11.68
N ILE A 182 10.07 17.69 12.21
CA ILE A 182 10.83 16.48 12.53
C ILE A 182 11.30 15.77 11.26
N ILE A 183 10.43 15.59 10.25
CA ILE A 183 10.78 15.01 8.94
C ILE A 183 12.00 15.72 8.35
N ARG A 184 12.03 17.06 8.42
CA ARG A 184 13.16 17.88 7.98
C ARG A 184 14.43 17.65 8.79
N ARG A 185 14.33 17.50 10.12
CA ARG A 185 15.50 17.26 10.98
C ARG A 185 16.09 15.86 10.82
N VAL A 186 15.26 14.86 10.57
CA VAL A 186 15.74 13.48 10.36
C VAL A 186 16.14 13.19 8.91
N ALA A 187 15.82 14.09 7.97
CA ALA A 187 16.10 13.93 6.55
C ALA A 187 17.58 13.66 6.25
N LEU A 188 17.81 12.67 5.39
CA LEU A 188 19.13 12.26 4.94
C LEU A 188 19.66 13.19 3.85
N LYS A 189 20.98 13.25 3.71
CA LYS A 189 21.59 13.84 2.53
C LYS A 189 21.37 12.96 1.30
N PRO A 190 21.42 13.50 0.07
CA PRO A 190 21.24 12.72 -1.15
C PRO A 190 22.16 11.49 -1.23
N GLU A 191 23.43 11.63 -0.83
CA GLU A 191 24.41 10.55 -0.80
C GLU A 191 24.10 9.48 0.25
N GLU A 192 23.51 9.87 1.39
CA GLU A 192 23.08 8.93 2.43
C GLU A 192 21.87 8.12 1.95
N VAL A 193 20.92 8.74 1.25
CA VAL A 193 19.77 8.04 0.64
C VAL A 193 20.25 7.00 -0.38
N ALA A 194 21.17 7.38 -1.27
CA ALA A 194 21.72 6.48 -2.27
C ALA A 194 22.53 5.31 -1.67
N ALA A 195 23.10 5.52 -0.48
CA ALA A 195 23.90 4.51 0.25
C ALA A 195 23.09 3.62 1.19
N LEU A 196 21.76 3.80 1.27
CA LEU A 196 20.89 2.89 2.02
C LEU A 196 21.02 1.45 1.50
N PRO A 197 20.79 0.43 2.34
CA PRO A 197 20.87 -0.95 1.90
C PRO A 197 19.80 -1.28 0.86
N ASP A 198 20.18 -2.01 -0.20
CA ASP A 198 19.22 -2.74 -1.02
C ASP A 198 18.79 -4.00 -0.27
N ASN A 199 17.69 -3.86 0.46
CA ASN A 199 17.20 -4.87 1.36
C ASN A 199 16.55 -6.05 0.61
N LEU A 200 16.10 -5.85 -0.64
CA LEU A 200 15.67 -6.94 -1.51
C LEU A 200 16.87 -7.80 -1.95
N ALA A 201 17.97 -7.17 -2.36
CA ALA A 201 19.20 -7.89 -2.70
C ALA A 201 19.77 -8.65 -1.48
N GLN A 202 19.66 -8.07 -0.28
CA GLN A 202 20.02 -8.77 0.97
C GLN A 202 19.12 -10.00 1.22
N ALA A 203 17.81 -9.89 1.00
CA ALA A 203 16.87 -11.00 1.14
C ALA A 203 17.20 -12.15 0.17
N VAL A 204 17.49 -11.83 -1.10
CA VAL A 204 17.95 -12.80 -2.11
C VAL A 204 19.24 -13.48 -1.66
N LYS A 205 20.23 -12.70 -1.21
CA LYS A 205 21.52 -13.23 -0.73
C LYS A 205 21.38 -14.14 0.50
N ALA A 206 20.42 -13.86 1.38
CA ALA A 206 20.16 -14.68 2.55
C ALA A 206 19.66 -16.09 2.19
N GLY A 207 19.02 -16.27 1.03
CA GLY A 207 18.60 -17.58 0.53
C GLY A 207 17.55 -18.29 1.39
N ALA A 208 16.80 -17.54 2.20
CA ALA A 208 15.81 -18.08 3.15
C ALA A 208 14.51 -18.54 2.47
N PHE A 209 14.29 -18.15 1.21
CA PHE A 209 13.07 -18.43 0.46
C PHE A 209 13.40 -19.20 -0.84
N PRO A 210 12.50 -20.05 -1.34
CA PRO A 210 12.63 -20.63 -2.67
C PRO A 210 12.81 -19.53 -3.73
N ASP A 211 13.61 -19.80 -4.77
CA ASP A 211 13.88 -18.83 -5.83
C ASP A 211 12.91 -18.90 -7.01
N ALA A 212 12.04 -19.90 -7.04
CA ALA A 212 11.05 -20.09 -8.08
C ALA A 212 9.73 -20.63 -7.51
N PHE A 213 8.66 -20.46 -8.29
CA PHE A 213 7.37 -21.06 -8.02
C PHE A 213 7.43 -22.58 -8.19
N ASP A 214 6.86 -23.31 -7.22
CA ASP A 214 6.61 -24.76 -7.33
C ASP A 214 5.09 -25.01 -7.45
N PRO A 215 4.61 -25.56 -8.58
CA PRO A 215 3.19 -25.87 -8.75
C PRO A 215 2.65 -26.90 -7.75
N ASN A 216 3.52 -27.68 -7.09
CA ASN A 216 3.13 -28.67 -6.08
C ASN A 216 2.99 -28.06 -4.67
N GLU A 217 3.48 -26.84 -4.47
CA GLU A 217 3.41 -26.11 -3.20
C GLU A 217 2.71 -24.75 -3.41
N GLU A 218 1.52 -24.81 -3.99
CA GLU A 218 0.72 -23.61 -4.26
C GLU A 218 0.48 -22.79 -2.98
N GLY A 219 0.72 -21.48 -3.08
CA GLY A 219 0.65 -20.56 -1.94
C GLY A 219 1.96 -20.40 -1.17
N ARG A 220 2.99 -21.22 -1.43
CA ARG A 220 4.32 -21.00 -0.85
C ARG A 220 4.94 -19.74 -1.45
N THR A 221 5.34 -18.80 -0.58
CA THR A 221 6.02 -17.57 -0.99
C THR A 221 7.43 -17.89 -1.50
N PHE A 222 7.81 -17.29 -2.62
CA PHE A 222 9.12 -17.44 -3.28
C PHE A 222 9.69 -16.08 -3.71
N LEU A 223 11.01 -15.98 -3.82
CA LEU A 223 11.75 -14.76 -4.12
C LEU A 223 12.74 -14.98 -5.28
N PRO A 224 12.41 -14.54 -6.51
CA PRO A 224 13.29 -14.65 -7.67
C PRO A 224 14.63 -13.94 -7.48
N ARG A 225 15.74 -14.60 -7.82
CA ARG A 225 17.09 -14.05 -7.65
C ARG A 225 17.42 -12.90 -8.60
N ASP A 226 16.74 -12.86 -9.74
CA ASP A 226 17.03 -11.97 -10.87
C ASP A 226 15.94 -10.92 -11.09
N LEU A 227 15.04 -10.71 -10.11
CA LEU A 227 13.87 -9.83 -10.24
C LEU A 227 14.23 -8.42 -10.74
N LEU A 228 15.35 -7.86 -10.27
CA LEU A 228 15.85 -6.54 -10.64
C LEU A 228 17.18 -6.58 -11.41
N ALA A 229 17.60 -7.75 -11.90
CA ALA A 229 18.83 -7.84 -12.70
C ALA A 229 18.60 -7.22 -14.08
N ASP A 230 19.53 -6.39 -14.56
CA ASP A 230 19.44 -5.73 -15.86
C ASP A 230 19.35 -6.72 -17.03
N ASP A 231 19.94 -7.90 -16.89
CA ASP A 231 19.89 -9.01 -17.83
C ASP A 231 18.91 -10.14 -17.45
N GLY A 232 18.15 -9.94 -16.36
CA GLY A 232 17.24 -10.93 -15.78
C GLY A 232 16.02 -11.30 -16.62
N SER A 233 15.33 -12.36 -16.19
CA SER A 233 14.12 -12.89 -16.82
C SER A 233 12.90 -11.97 -16.70
N TRP A 234 12.91 -11.10 -15.69
CA TRP A 234 11.87 -10.13 -15.40
C TRP A 234 12.08 -8.83 -16.17
N VAL A 235 11.01 -8.30 -16.75
CA VAL A 235 11.03 -7.04 -17.50
C VAL A 235 10.11 -6.04 -16.80
N PRO A 236 10.61 -4.87 -16.34
CA PRO A 236 9.75 -3.79 -15.87
C PRO A 236 8.87 -3.28 -17.01
N VAL A 237 7.59 -3.08 -16.73
CA VAL A 237 6.59 -2.69 -17.72
C VAL A 237 5.72 -1.55 -17.24
N SER A 238 5.25 -0.74 -18.18
CA SER A 238 4.28 0.33 -17.98
C SER A 238 3.20 0.27 -19.05
N ASN A 239 2.08 0.97 -18.85
CA ASN A 239 1.15 1.18 -19.95
C ASN A 239 1.64 2.31 -20.84
N LEU A 240 1.53 2.11 -22.14
CA LEU A 240 2.07 3.01 -23.15
C LEU A 240 1.50 4.43 -23.05
N ALA A 241 0.18 4.57 -22.87
CA ALA A 241 -0.44 5.89 -22.74
C ALA A 241 -0.05 6.58 -21.43
N ARG A 242 0.03 5.83 -20.33
CA ARG A 242 0.53 6.38 -19.06
C ARG A 242 1.98 6.84 -19.17
N ALA A 243 2.83 6.03 -19.80
CA ALA A 243 4.22 6.37 -20.01
C ALA A 243 4.36 7.67 -20.84
N ASN A 244 3.52 7.85 -21.85
CA ASN A 244 3.49 9.07 -22.68
C ASN A 244 2.95 10.31 -21.92
N GLU A 245 2.12 10.11 -20.91
CA GLU A 245 1.56 11.18 -20.06
C GLU A 245 2.34 11.41 -18.76
N ASP A 246 3.51 10.76 -18.59
CA ASP A 246 4.32 10.77 -17.36
C ASP A 246 3.52 10.36 -16.10
N LEU A 247 2.63 9.38 -16.24
CA LEU A 247 1.81 8.84 -15.15
C LEU A 247 2.40 7.55 -14.56
N PRO A 248 2.21 7.27 -13.25
CA PRO A 248 2.71 6.05 -12.61
C PRO A 248 2.09 4.76 -13.20
N ALA A 249 2.88 3.69 -13.32
CA ALA A 249 2.39 2.40 -13.82
C ALA A 249 1.24 1.80 -13.00
N ALA A 250 1.23 1.98 -11.67
CA ALA A 250 0.19 1.46 -10.77
C ALA A 250 -0.54 2.59 -10.03
N PRO A 251 -1.46 3.33 -10.70
CA PRO A 251 -2.01 4.58 -10.17
C PRO A 251 -2.82 4.42 -8.88
N GLU A 252 -3.62 3.35 -8.74
CA GLU A 252 -4.40 3.13 -7.51
C GLU A 252 -3.49 2.85 -6.30
N HIS A 253 -2.39 2.11 -6.51
CA HIS A 253 -1.39 1.86 -5.48
C HIS A 253 -0.60 3.13 -5.11
N ALA A 254 -0.21 3.92 -6.12
CA ALA A 254 0.44 5.22 -5.91
C ALA A 254 -0.48 6.22 -5.17
N ARG A 255 -1.79 6.22 -5.47
CA ARG A 255 -2.80 7.02 -4.75
C ARG A 255 -2.96 6.57 -3.30
N PHE A 256 -3.02 5.26 -3.04
CA PHE A 256 -3.12 4.72 -1.69
C PHE A 256 -1.97 5.19 -0.78
N THR A 257 -0.73 5.08 -1.28
CA THR A 257 0.45 5.58 -0.56
C THR A 257 0.61 7.10 -0.64
N ARG A 258 -0.30 7.80 -1.33
CA ARG A 258 -0.25 9.24 -1.60
C ARG A 258 1.12 9.72 -2.08
N GLY A 259 1.78 8.92 -2.90
CA GLY A 259 3.08 9.26 -3.46
C GLY A 259 4.28 9.03 -2.56
N ARG A 260 4.12 8.37 -1.41
CA ARG A 260 5.23 8.01 -0.53
C ARG A 260 6.07 6.85 -1.08
N SER A 261 5.55 6.15 -2.08
CA SER A 261 6.18 4.96 -2.65
C SER A 261 6.07 4.96 -4.17
N VAL A 262 7.10 4.40 -4.82
CA VAL A 262 7.10 4.02 -6.23
C VAL A 262 6.62 2.59 -6.35
N PHE A 263 5.82 2.33 -7.38
CA PHE A 263 5.36 0.98 -7.72
C PHE A 263 5.87 0.62 -9.10
N VAL A 264 6.67 -0.44 -9.18
CA VAL A 264 7.19 -0.99 -10.43
C VAL A 264 6.48 -2.31 -10.70
N VAL A 265 5.88 -2.41 -11.89
CA VAL A 265 5.27 -3.65 -12.37
C VAL A 265 6.29 -4.38 -13.23
N LEU A 266 6.47 -5.67 -12.98
CA LEU A 266 7.37 -6.51 -13.77
C LEU A 266 6.59 -7.68 -14.37
N LEU A 267 7.02 -8.10 -15.56
CA LEU A 267 6.44 -9.20 -16.32
C LEU A 267 7.51 -10.25 -16.62
N HIS A 268 7.14 -11.52 -16.47
CA HIS A 268 7.98 -12.65 -16.82
C HIS A 268 7.14 -13.69 -17.58
N MET A 269 7.55 -14.01 -18.81
CA MET A 269 7.01 -15.13 -19.59
C MET A 269 7.76 -16.41 -19.23
N PRO A 270 7.11 -17.59 -19.22
CA PRO A 270 7.74 -18.84 -18.83
C PRO A 270 8.91 -19.25 -19.76
N GLU A 271 8.89 -18.81 -21.02
CA GLU A 271 9.97 -19.02 -21.97
C GLU A 271 11.11 -17.99 -21.84
N GLY A 272 11.01 -17.09 -20.86
CA GLY A 272 12.03 -16.13 -20.47
C GLY A 272 11.99 -14.80 -21.24
N ARG A 273 13.05 -14.01 -21.05
CA ARG A 273 13.08 -12.58 -21.41
C ARG A 273 12.81 -12.29 -22.89
N LYS A 274 13.31 -13.11 -23.80
CA LYS A 274 13.09 -12.92 -25.25
C LYS A 274 11.61 -13.07 -25.62
N ALA A 275 10.91 -14.01 -24.99
CA ALA A 275 9.48 -14.17 -25.18
C ALA A 275 8.71 -13.00 -24.57
N THR A 276 9.12 -12.51 -23.39
CA THR A 276 8.56 -11.28 -22.80
C THR A 276 8.71 -10.08 -23.74
N ALA A 277 9.89 -9.88 -24.35
CA ALA A 277 10.13 -8.80 -25.30
C ALA A 277 9.25 -8.93 -26.57
N ALA A 278 9.12 -10.14 -27.11
CA ALA A 278 8.25 -10.40 -28.26
C ALA A 278 6.76 -10.14 -27.94
N PHE A 279 6.32 -10.54 -26.73
CA PHE A 279 4.97 -10.26 -26.23
C PHE A 279 4.73 -8.75 -26.12
N LEU A 280 5.66 -8.00 -25.50
CA LEU A 280 5.53 -6.56 -25.34
C LEU A 280 5.48 -5.83 -26.69
N LYS A 281 6.29 -6.24 -27.67
CA LYS A 281 6.24 -5.67 -29.02
C LYS A 281 4.84 -5.76 -29.63
N LYS A 282 4.21 -6.94 -29.57
CA LYS A 282 2.83 -7.12 -30.07
C LYS A 282 1.83 -6.24 -29.33
N MET A 283 1.97 -6.11 -28.00
CA MET A 283 1.14 -5.22 -27.20
C MET A 283 1.32 -3.73 -27.57
N GLN A 284 2.53 -3.31 -27.94
CA GLN A 284 2.81 -1.96 -28.44
C GLN A 284 2.20 -1.71 -29.81
N ASP A 285 2.19 -2.73 -30.67
CA ASP A 285 1.60 -2.69 -32.01
C ASP A 285 0.05 -2.71 -31.97
N GLY A 286 -0.55 -2.76 -30.78
CA GLY A 286 -2.00 -2.67 -30.55
C GLY A 286 -2.71 -4.02 -30.42
N GLU A 287 -1.98 -5.14 -30.38
CA GLU A 287 -2.57 -6.44 -30.04
C GLU A 287 -2.89 -6.50 -28.53
N ILE A 288 -4.09 -6.98 -28.16
CA ILE A 288 -4.40 -7.26 -26.75
C ILE A 288 -4.30 -8.77 -26.53
N LEU A 289 -3.16 -9.21 -26.02
CA LEU A 289 -2.84 -10.62 -25.80
C LEU A 289 -3.12 -11.01 -24.36
N GLN A 290 -3.69 -12.21 -24.16
CA GLN A 290 -3.78 -12.82 -22.84
C GLN A 290 -2.41 -13.29 -22.35
N LEU A 291 -2.25 -13.35 -21.03
CA LEU A 291 -1.08 -13.96 -20.41
C LEU A 291 -1.16 -15.49 -20.58
N PRO A 292 -0.08 -16.16 -21.04
CA PRO A 292 -0.05 -17.61 -21.13
C PRO A 292 0.02 -18.24 -19.73
N GLU A 293 -0.31 -19.54 -19.65
CA GLU A 293 -0.13 -20.33 -18.43
C GLU A 293 1.34 -20.33 -17.98
N GLY A 294 1.59 -20.07 -16.69
CA GLY A 294 2.93 -19.95 -16.14
C GLY A 294 3.58 -18.58 -16.28
N ALA A 295 2.95 -17.63 -16.99
CA ALA A 295 3.35 -16.23 -16.94
C ALA A 295 3.26 -15.71 -15.51
N GLN A 296 4.07 -14.69 -15.20
CA GLN A 296 4.14 -14.12 -13.87
C GLN A 296 4.17 -12.60 -13.92
N THR A 297 3.55 -11.98 -12.92
CA THR A 297 3.68 -10.54 -12.68
C THR A 297 4.20 -10.30 -11.28
N ALA A 298 5.00 -9.25 -11.13
CA ALA A 298 5.41 -8.74 -9.83
C ALA A 298 5.03 -7.28 -9.67
N LEU A 299 4.62 -6.89 -8.47
CA LEU A 299 4.43 -5.51 -8.05
C LEU A 299 5.44 -5.23 -6.94
N LEU A 300 6.48 -4.49 -7.28
CA LEU A 300 7.51 -4.04 -6.35
C LEU A 300 7.14 -2.65 -5.83
N ARG A 301 7.13 -2.49 -4.50
CA ARG A 301 6.96 -1.20 -3.82
C ARG A 301 8.28 -0.76 -3.21
N ARG A 302 8.80 0.40 -3.61
CA ARG A 302 9.97 1.05 -2.99
C ARG A 302 9.58 2.39 -2.40
N THR A 303 10.15 2.74 -1.24
CA THR A 303 9.88 4.04 -0.62
C THR A 303 10.53 5.17 -1.41
N LEU A 304 9.87 6.31 -1.48
CA LEU A 304 10.53 7.60 -1.71
C LEU A 304 10.95 8.19 -0.37
N LEU A 305 12.00 9.00 -0.37
CA LEU A 305 12.44 9.79 0.77
C LEU A 305 12.52 11.26 0.42
N ILE A 306 12.48 12.11 1.44
CA ILE A 306 12.68 13.55 1.30
C ILE A 306 14.09 13.85 1.80
N ASP A 307 14.96 14.37 0.94
CA ASP A 307 16.33 14.71 1.36
C ASP A 307 16.37 15.99 2.20
N GLY A 308 17.54 16.31 2.75
CA GLY A 308 17.76 17.50 3.57
C GLY A 308 17.46 18.84 2.86
N SER A 309 17.36 18.86 1.52
CA SER A 309 16.94 20.04 0.76
C SER A 309 15.42 20.13 0.58
N GLY A 310 14.67 19.10 0.97
CA GLY A 310 13.23 18.99 0.74
C GLY A 310 12.87 18.34 -0.59
N ALA A 311 13.84 17.76 -1.32
CA ALA A 311 13.58 17.12 -2.61
C ALA A 311 13.27 15.63 -2.44
N LEU A 312 12.34 15.12 -3.27
CA LEU A 312 12.06 13.69 -3.35
C LEU A 312 13.25 12.94 -3.97
N ARG A 313 13.60 11.80 -3.36
CA ARG A 313 14.66 10.89 -3.79
C ARG A 313 14.13 9.46 -3.84
N GLU A 314 14.57 8.75 -4.86
CA GLU A 314 14.46 7.29 -4.92
C GLU A 314 15.32 6.66 -3.82
N SER A 315 14.80 5.61 -3.19
CA SER A 315 15.52 4.82 -2.20
C SER A 315 15.58 3.35 -2.65
N PRO A 316 16.68 2.62 -2.36
CA PRO A 316 16.75 1.19 -2.63
C PRO A 316 15.88 0.34 -1.69
N LEU A 317 15.28 0.94 -0.64
CA LEU A 317 14.46 0.23 0.33
C LEU A 317 13.12 -0.22 -0.28
N THR A 318 12.98 -1.53 -0.40
CA THR A 318 11.76 -2.25 -0.75
C THR A 318 10.86 -2.39 0.47
N GLU A 319 9.64 -1.87 0.36
CA GLU A 319 8.59 -1.94 1.38
C GLU A 319 7.72 -3.19 1.23
N SER A 320 7.45 -3.63 -0.01
CA SER A 320 6.73 -4.86 -0.28
C SER A 320 7.02 -5.38 -1.69
N LEU A 321 6.78 -6.68 -1.88
CA LEU A 321 6.84 -7.36 -3.16
C LEU A 321 5.67 -8.34 -3.25
N GLN A 322 4.80 -8.17 -4.24
CA GLN A 322 3.77 -9.15 -4.58
C GLN A 322 4.15 -9.85 -5.89
N ILE A 323 3.99 -11.16 -5.96
CA ILE A 323 4.20 -11.96 -7.18
C ILE A 323 2.95 -12.82 -7.43
N ARG A 324 2.54 -12.92 -8.70
CA ARG A 324 1.44 -13.78 -9.15
C ARG A 324 1.93 -14.71 -10.26
N VAL A 325 1.42 -15.93 -10.24
CA VAL A 325 1.65 -16.94 -11.28
C VAL A 325 0.29 -17.28 -11.90
N TYR A 326 0.17 -17.04 -13.20
CA TYR A 326 -1.11 -17.15 -13.90
C TYR A 326 -1.39 -18.58 -14.32
N LYS A 327 -2.62 -19.03 -14.05
CA LYS A 327 -3.13 -20.35 -14.47
C LYS A 327 -4.27 -20.15 -15.45
N LYS A 328 -3.96 -20.12 -16.75
CA LYS A 328 -4.92 -19.79 -17.82
C LYS A 328 -5.60 -18.44 -17.55
N GLN A 329 -6.90 -18.44 -17.26
CA GLN A 329 -7.66 -17.23 -16.95
C GLN A 329 -7.64 -16.87 -15.46
N ASP A 330 -7.14 -17.76 -14.60
CA ASP A 330 -7.05 -17.54 -13.15
C ASP A 330 -5.82 -16.68 -12.78
N LEU A 331 -6.05 -15.77 -11.83
CA LEU A 331 -5.07 -14.89 -11.20
C LEU A 331 -4.02 -15.61 -10.35
N GLY A 332 -4.36 -16.80 -9.87
CA GLY A 332 -3.60 -17.51 -8.85
C GLY A 332 -3.58 -16.79 -7.50
N ILE A 333 -3.06 -17.52 -6.50
CA ILE A 333 -2.86 -16.98 -5.15
C ILE A 333 -1.60 -16.10 -5.16
N PRO A 334 -1.67 -14.83 -4.71
CA PRO A 334 -0.49 -13.99 -4.63
C PRO A 334 0.51 -14.51 -3.59
N SER A 335 1.78 -14.54 -3.97
CA SER A 335 2.92 -14.56 -3.06
C SER A 335 3.21 -13.11 -2.65
N MET A 336 3.39 -12.82 -1.36
CA MET A 336 3.63 -11.44 -0.91
C MET A 336 4.67 -11.40 0.21
N PHE A 337 5.60 -10.44 0.09
CA PHE A 337 6.48 -9.99 1.15
C PHE A 337 6.09 -8.60 1.60
N THR A 338 6.23 -8.36 2.90
CA THR A 338 6.15 -7.02 3.50
C THR A 338 7.39 -6.76 4.34
N LEU A 339 7.77 -5.49 4.44
CA LEU A 339 8.84 -5.04 5.31
C LEU A 339 8.41 -5.11 6.77
N ARG A 340 9.25 -5.71 7.62
CA ARG A 340 9.19 -5.63 9.08
C ARG A 340 10.41 -4.86 9.59
N ARG A 341 10.18 -3.74 10.28
CA ARG A 341 11.23 -2.81 10.75
C ARG A 341 12.25 -3.51 11.64
N GLU A 342 11.78 -4.34 12.57
CA GLU A 342 12.65 -5.08 13.48
C GLU A 342 13.62 -5.99 12.72
N ASP A 343 13.11 -6.73 11.72
CA ASP A 343 13.96 -7.59 10.87
C ASP A 343 14.92 -6.78 10.02
N LEU A 344 14.47 -5.64 9.49
CA LEU A 344 15.31 -4.74 8.69
C LEU A 344 16.50 -4.24 9.52
N PHE A 345 16.24 -3.75 10.74
CA PHE A 345 17.29 -3.24 11.62
C PHE A 345 18.19 -4.34 12.18
N ALA A 346 17.67 -5.56 12.32
CA ALA A 346 18.44 -6.73 12.71
C ALA A 346 19.18 -7.41 11.54
N GLY A 347 18.99 -6.94 10.29
CA GLY A 347 19.58 -7.54 9.09
C GLY A 347 19.02 -8.93 8.75
N ARG A 348 17.86 -9.31 9.28
CA ARG A 348 17.22 -10.62 9.04
C ARG A 348 16.49 -10.58 7.72
N ASN A 349 16.95 -11.36 6.74
CA ASN A 349 16.34 -11.46 5.40
C ASN A 349 16.06 -10.09 4.73
N GLY A 350 16.92 -9.10 4.96
CA GLY A 350 16.70 -7.73 4.46
C GLY A 350 15.41 -7.08 4.98
N GLY A 351 14.88 -7.53 6.11
CA GLY A 351 13.62 -7.04 6.65
C GLY A 351 12.36 -7.54 5.93
N LEU A 352 12.48 -8.37 4.89
CA LEU A 352 11.33 -8.88 4.15
C LEU A 352 10.85 -10.19 4.78
N ARG A 353 9.57 -10.22 5.14
CA ARG A 353 8.89 -11.43 5.62
C ARG A 353 7.72 -11.80 4.72
N PRO A 354 7.40 -13.09 4.54
CA PRO A 354 6.18 -13.50 3.87
C PRO A 354 4.95 -13.02 4.64
N VAL A 355 3.89 -12.71 3.91
CA VAL A 355 2.56 -12.44 4.47
C VAL A 355 1.79 -13.75 4.52
N GLY A 356 1.25 -14.09 5.69
CA GLY A 356 0.50 -15.33 5.88
C GLY A 356 -0.88 -15.28 5.19
N GLY A 357 -1.38 -16.42 4.71
CA GLY A 357 -2.69 -16.47 4.04
C GLY A 357 -3.88 -16.05 4.91
N ALA A 358 -3.76 -16.16 6.23
CA ALA A 358 -4.75 -15.73 7.21
C ALA A 358 -4.38 -14.41 7.92
N GLU A 359 -3.25 -13.79 7.58
CA GLU A 359 -2.83 -12.52 8.17
C GLU A 359 -3.82 -11.42 7.80
N THR A 360 -4.30 -10.68 8.80
CA THR A 360 -5.35 -9.68 8.64
C THR A 360 -4.86 -8.27 8.97
N SER A 361 -5.42 -7.26 8.30
CA SER A 361 -5.12 -5.86 8.59
C SER A 361 -6.37 -4.98 8.50
N TYR A 362 -6.43 -3.94 9.34
CA TYR A 362 -7.51 -2.95 9.34
C TYR A 362 -7.24 -1.75 8.42
N PHE A 363 -6.00 -1.54 8.02
CA PHE A 363 -5.60 -0.37 7.23
C PHE A 363 -4.57 -0.73 6.18
N ASP A 364 -4.86 -1.79 5.43
CA ASP A 364 -4.16 -2.09 4.19
C ASP A 364 -4.96 -1.60 2.96
N PHE A 365 -4.45 -1.86 1.77
CA PHE A 365 -5.08 -1.47 0.50
C PHE A 365 -6.56 -1.88 0.45
N GLN A 366 -7.43 -0.93 0.10
CA GLN A 366 -8.88 -1.13 -0.11
C GLN A 366 -9.71 -1.55 1.12
N THR A 367 -9.24 -1.30 2.36
CA THR A 367 -10.13 -1.43 3.52
C THR A 367 -11.28 -0.42 3.40
N ARG A 368 -12.54 -0.91 3.32
CA ARG A 368 -13.73 -0.06 3.08
C ARG A 368 -14.36 0.39 4.40
N GLY A 369 -14.92 1.60 4.39
CA GLY A 369 -15.77 2.12 5.47
C GLY A 369 -15.24 3.41 6.08
N GLY A 370 -15.97 3.93 7.08
CA GLY A 370 -15.42 4.95 7.98
C GLY A 370 -14.33 4.37 8.88
N ASP A 371 -13.78 5.19 9.76
CA ASP A 371 -12.79 4.72 10.73
C ASP A 371 -13.39 3.61 11.64
N VAL A 372 -12.93 2.38 11.46
CA VAL A 372 -13.44 1.20 12.17
C VAL A 372 -13.23 1.26 13.68
N PHE A 373 -12.19 1.98 14.13
CA PHE A 373 -11.89 2.17 15.55
C PHE A 373 -12.81 3.20 16.21
N GLU A 374 -13.59 3.93 15.42
CA GLU A 374 -14.60 4.86 15.90
C GLU A 374 -16.02 4.27 15.87
N GLN A 375 -16.17 3.00 15.51
CA GLN A 375 -17.43 2.27 15.58
C GLN A 375 -17.63 1.69 16.98
N ALA A 376 -18.89 1.48 17.37
CA ALA A 376 -19.24 0.89 18.66
C ALA A 376 -18.71 -0.56 18.77
N GLU A 377 -18.77 -1.29 17.67
CA GLU A 377 -18.20 -2.63 17.54
C GLU A 377 -17.08 -2.58 16.50
N LEU A 378 -15.93 -3.15 16.85
CA LEU A 378 -14.83 -3.27 15.91
C LEU A 378 -15.13 -4.44 14.96
N PRO A 379 -15.28 -4.21 13.64
CA PRO A 379 -15.50 -5.28 12.69
C PRO A 379 -14.32 -6.24 12.65
N ARG A 380 -14.52 -7.45 12.11
CA ARG A 380 -13.41 -8.37 11.87
C ARG A 380 -12.50 -7.83 10.76
N ALA A 381 -11.19 -7.80 11.01
CA ALA A 381 -10.21 -7.48 9.97
C ALA A 381 -10.25 -8.51 8.84
N GLU A 382 -10.02 -8.05 7.62
CA GLU A 382 -9.98 -8.89 6.42
C GLU A 382 -8.56 -9.43 6.20
N ALA A 383 -8.45 -10.62 5.60
CA ALA A 383 -7.17 -11.18 5.22
C ALA A 383 -6.50 -10.34 4.13
N VAL A 384 -5.25 -9.95 4.34
CA VAL A 384 -4.48 -9.06 3.44
C VAL A 384 -4.51 -9.60 2.00
N MET A 385 -4.26 -10.90 1.84
CA MET A 385 -4.22 -11.58 0.53
C MET A 385 -5.55 -11.52 -0.24
N GLN A 386 -6.69 -11.35 0.43
CA GLN A 386 -8.01 -11.30 -0.20
C GLN A 386 -8.35 -9.92 -0.76
N THR A 387 -7.77 -8.86 -0.21
CA THR A 387 -8.08 -7.46 -0.59
C THR A 387 -7.75 -7.16 -2.06
N CYS A 388 -6.74 -7.83 -2.62
CA CYS A 388 -6.27 -7.63 -3.99
C CYS A 388 -7.34 -8.00 -5.03
N SER A 389 -8.15 -9.03 -4.76
CA SER A 389 -9.14 -9.54 -5.70
C SER A 389 -10.17 -8.48 -6.09
N ARG A 390 -10.43 -7.48 -5.24
CA ARG A 390 -11.45 -6.43 -5.45
C ARG A 390 -11.22 -5.56 -6.67
N CYS A 391 -9.97 -5.36 -7.08
CA CYS A 391 -9.63 -4.58 -8.27
C CYS A 391 -9.06 -5.45 -9.39
N HIS A 392 -8.51 -6.62 -9.06
CA HIS A 392 -7.82 -7.47 -10.02
C HIS A 392 -8.71 -8.58 -10.60
N THR A 393 -9.85 -8.90 -9.98
CA THR A 393 -10.86 -9.81 -10.56
C THR A 393 -11.83 -9.05 -11.45
N ARG A 394 -12.32 -9.73 -12.48
CA ARG A 394 -13.38 -9.20 -13.36
C ARG A 394 -14.64 -10.02 -13.20
N THR A 395 -15.78 -9.37 -13.37
CA THR A 395 -17.08 -10.06 -13.31
C THR A 395 -17.39 -10.89 -14.56
N ASP A 396 -16.58 -10.76 -15.63
CA ASP A 396 -16.75 -11.45 -16.90
C ASP A 396 -15.82 -12.67 -17.09
N GLY A 397 -15.07 -13.07 -16.06
CA GLY A 397 -14.24 -14.29 -16.06
C GLY A 397 -13.00 -14.23 -16.96
N ARG A 398 -12.56 -13.03 -17.33
CA ARG A 398 -11.36 -12.81 -18.16
C ARG A 398 -10.27 -12.13 -17.34
N GLU A 399 -9.79 -12.75 -16.26
CA GLU A 399 -8.84 -12.10 -15.36
C GLU A 399 -7.48 -11.94 -16.04
N GLY A 400 -6.75 -12.99 -16.39
CA GLY A 400 -5.56 -12.98 -17.27
C GLY A 400 -4.78 -11.65 -17.37
N ILE A 401 -4.60 -11.12 -18.59
CA ILE A 401 -3.92 -9.82 -18.83
C ILE A 401 -4.69 -8.64 -18.22
N TYR A 402 -6.01 -8.73 -18.21
CA TYR A 402 -6.91 -7.70 -17.76
C TYR A 402 -6.91 -7.47 -16.25
N SER A 403 -6.35 -8.40 -15.50
CA SER A 403 -6.12 -8.27 -14.07
C SER A 403 -4.96 -7.35 -13.76
N VAL A 404 -4.05 -7.12 -14.71
CA VAL A 404 -2.94 -6.20 -14.54
C VAL A 404 -3.48 -4.80 -14.83
N ASN A 405 -4.08 -4.16 -13.83
CA ASN A 405 -4.74 -2.85 -13.96
C ASN A 405 -3.87 -1.74 -14.55
N THR A 406 -2.54 -1.91 -14.51
CA THR A 406 -1.58 -1.08 -15.24
C THR A 406 -1.93 -0.99 -16.73
N ILE A 407 -2.53 -2.01 -17.33
CA ILE A 407 -2.83 -2.11 -18.77
C ILE A 407 -4.00 -1.23 -19.20
N TYR A 408 -4.90 -0.87 -18.29
CA TYR A 408 -6.02 0.02 -18.61
C TYR A 408 -5.62 1.46 -18.38
N ALA A 409 -5.45 2.26 -19.44
CA ALA A 409 -5.55 3.70 -19.31
C ALA A 409 -6.93 4.01 -18.68
N LEU A 410 -6.92 4.91 -17.68
CA LEU A 410 -8.03 5.60 -17.02
C LEU A 410 -9.45 5.02 -17.23
N ARG A 411 -10.23 4.90 -16.14
CA ARG A 411 -11.61 4.36 -16.08
C ARG A 411 -12.58 4.81 -17.20
N ASP A 412 -12.27 5.89 -17.92
CA ASP A 412 -13.06 6.51 -18.98
C ASP A 412 -12.38 6.59 -20.38
N ALA A 413 -11.17 6.06 -20.60
CA ALA A 413 -10.39 6.32 -21.83
C ALA A 413 -10.75 5.46 -23.07
N GLY A 414 -11.69 4.51 -22.94
CA GLY A 414 -12.04 3.62 -24.05
C GLY A 414 -10.87 2.70 -24.51
N PRO A 415 -11.13 1.76 -25.43
CA PRO A 415 -10.19 0.70 -25.81
C PRO A 415 -8.95 1.17 -26.61
N SER A 416 -8.84 2.45 -26.99
CA SER A 416 -7.85 2.95 -27.96
C SER A 416 -6.44 3.23 -27.42
N THR A 417 -6.19 3.03 -26.12
CA THR A 417 -4.88 3.28 -25.46
C THR A 417 -4.34 2.05 -24.74
N THR A 418 -4.60 0.88 -25.33
CA THR A 418 -4.25 -0.44 -24.79
C THR A 418 -2.87 -0.87 -25.32
N GLY A 419 -1.83 -0.67 -24.53
CA GLY A 419 -0.49 -1.15 -24.86
C GLY A 419 0.38 -1.25 -23.61
N LEU A 420 1.26 -2.25 -23.58
CA LEU A 420 2.32 -2.39 -22.58
C LEU A 420 3.66 -2.08 -23.23
N CYS A 421 4.50 -1.31 -22.56
CA CYS A 421 5.87 -1.05 -22.97
C CYS A 421 6.85 -1.46 -21.87
N SER A 422 8.08 -1.78 -22.25
CA SER A 422 9.17 -1.89 -21.29
C SER A 422 9.48 -0.52 -20.67
N THR A 423 9.99 -0.53 -19.45
CA THR A 423 10.48 0.66 -18.75
C THR A 423 11.65 0.29 -17.85
N THR A 424 12.11 1.21 -17.02
CA THR A 424 13.11 0.97 -15.98
C THR A 424 12.58 1.42 -14.62
N LEU A 425 13.23 0.93 -13.55
CA LEU A 425 12.93 1.34 -12.18
C LEU A 425 13.15 2.86 -11.97
N SER A 426 14.18 3.41 -12.61
CA SER A 426 14.47 4.85 -12.56
C SER A 426 13.39 5.67 -13.28
N GLU A 427 12.94 5.25 -14.46
CA GLU A 427 11.86 5.92 -15.20
C GLU A 427 10.54 5.94 -14.39
N GLU A 428 10.14 4.81 -13.82
CA GLU A 428 8.93 4.73 -12.97
C GLU A 428 9.06 5.59 -11.71
N SER A 429 10.27 5.68 -11.14
CA SER A 429 10.56 6.57 -10.02
C SER A 429 10.41 8.04 -10.42
N GLN A 430 10.94 8.44 -11.59
CA GLN A 430 10.81 9.81 -12.08
C GLN A 430 9.36 10.18 -12.42
N ARG A 431 8.60 9.28 -13.06
CA ARG A 431 7.15 9.48 -13.32
C ARG A 431 6.39 9.66 -12.01
N THR A 432 6.65 8.80 -11.03
CA THR A 432 6.02 8.90 -9.71
C THR A 432 6.38 10.22 -9.04
N ILE A 433 7.66 10.61 -8.98
CA ILE A 433 8.10 11.89 -8.40
C ILE A 433 7.43 13.08 -9.12
N GLY A 434 7.36 13.06 -10.45
CA GLY A 434 6.69 14.09 -11.25
C GLY A 434 5.20 14.20 -10.94
N TRP A 435 4.52 13.07 -10.78
CA TRP A 435 3.12 13.01 -10.38
C TRP A 435 2.91 13.54 -8.95
N VAL A 436 3.75 13.13 -7.99
CA VAL A 436 3.67 13.58 -6.59
C VAL A 436 3.87 15.08 -6.47
N ARG A 437 4.81 15.66 -7.23
CA ARG A 437 5.08 17.11 -7.25
C ARG A 437 3.86 17.96 -7.63
N LYS A 438 2.92 17.39 -8.38
CA LYS A 438 1.67 18.04 -8.80
C LYS A 438 0.53 17.87 -7.78
N SER A 439 0.75 17.15 -6.68
CA SER A 439 -0.28 16.84 -5.68
C SER A 439 -0.43 17.93 -4.61
N TYR A 440 -1.66 18.12 -4.12
CA TYR A 440 -1.94 19.01 -3.00
C TYR A 440 -1.17 18.61 -1.73
N THR A 441 -1.14 17.31 -1.40
CA THR A 441 -0.43 16.78 -0.24
C THR A 441 1.05 17.15 -0.25
N TRP A 442 1.70 17.06 -1.41
CA TRP A 442 3.09 17.48 -1.57
C TRP A 442 3.27 18.99 -1.46
N GLY A 443 2.46 19.79 -2.17
CA GLY A 443 2.51 21.24 -2.08
C GLY A 443 2.32 21.75 -0.65
N LEU A 444 1.47 21.08 0.13
CA LEU A 444 1.26 21.36 1.54
C LEU A 444 2.49 21.06 2.39
N LEU A 445 3.13 19.92 2.16
CA LEU A 445 4.36 19.55 2.85
C LEU A 445 5.47 20.56 2.55
N GLN A 446 5.67 20.91 1.28
CA GLN A 446 6.68 21.87 0.84
C GLN A 446 6.46 23.25 1.45
N GLY A 447 5.23 23.76 1.42
CA GLY A 447 4.93 25.05 2.04
C GLY A 447 5.25 25.08 3.54
N LEU A 448 4.95 24.00 4.26
CA LEU A 448 5.33 23.88 5.68
C LEU A 448 6.84 23.69 5.90
N TRP A 449 7.51 23.02 4.97
CA TRP A 449 8.95 22.79 5.01
C TRP A 449 9.72 24.11 4.88
N GLU A 450 9.29 24.94 3.95
CA GLU A 450 9.86 26.26 3.63
C GLU A 450 9.55 27.31 4.71
N ALA A 451 8.33 27.31 5.27
CA ALA A 451 7.94 28.23 6.33
C ALA A 451 8.82 28.12 7.59
N GLY A 452 9.44 26.96 7.82
CA GLY A 452 10.35 26.73 8.94
C GLY A 452 9.65 26.74 10.31
N PRO A 453 10.43 26.80 11.41
CA PRO A 453 9.87 26.65 12.76
C PRO A 453 8.91 27.74 13.25
N GLY A 454 8.86 28.89 12.57
CA GLY A 454 8.13 30.10 13.04
C GLY A 454 6.94 30.55 12.18
N GLY A 455 6.55 29.79 11.15
CA GLY A 455 5.48 30.14 10.19
C GLY A 455 4.17 29.39 10.32
#